data_AF-A0A2G9TPQ3-F1
#
_entry.id   AF-A0A2G9TPQ3-F1
#
_cell.length_a   1.000
_cell.length_b   1.000
_cell.length_c   1.000
_cell.angle_alpha   90.00
_cell.angle_beta   90.00
_cell.angle_gamma   90.00
#
_symmetry.space_group_name_H-M   'P 1'
#
loop_
_entity.id
_entity.type
_entity.pdbx_description
1 polymer ?
#
loop_
_entity_poly.entity_id
_entity_poly.type
_entity_poly.pdbx_seq_one_letter_code
_entity_poly.pdbx_strand_id
1 'polypeptide(L)'
;MKAGVGIGDVKNVIIWGNHSSTQFPDVKHATVTKGGSAVDAYTAVNDTAYLQGPFISTIQKRGAVIIQKRKLSSAMSAAKAACDHIHDWHFGTKPGEWVSMAVPSDGSYGIPNGLLFSFPVTVDGATKEWKIVQGLSLDDFAKGKLAETQKELEEERDEALKACDAASMNKVSRPSYNLLSELDLSITTNLNGDLVVHEQDVELRSI
;
A
#
# COMPACT_ATOMS: atom_id res chain seq x y z
N MET A 1 7.66 -24.94 0.62
CA MET A 1 8.32 -23.73 1.16
C MET A 1 9.80 -23.78 0.75
N LYS A 2 10.36 -22.70 0.18
CA LYS A 2 11.71 -22.74 -0.44
C LYS A 2 12.84 -23.02 0.57
N ALA A 3 12.78 -22.45 1.77
CA ALA A 3 13.78 -22.68 2.83
C ALA A 3 13.57 -23.97 3.64
N GLY A 4 12.41 -24.65 3.47
CA GLY A 4 12.07 -25.88 4.20
C GLY A 4 11.71 -25.69 5.68
N VAL A 5 11.34 -24.48 6.10
CA VAL A 5 10.97 -24.14 7.49
C VAL A 5 9.54 -23.56 7.56
N GLY A 6 8.97 -23.44 8.76
CA GLY A 6 7.65 -22.83 8.96
C GLY A 6 7.66 -21.31 8.75
N ILE A 7 6.49 -20.71 8.52
CA ILE A 7 6.39 -19.25 8.35
C ILE A 7 6.81 -18.46 9.60
N GLY A 8 6.62 -19.04 10.79
CA GLY A 8 7.04 -18.43 12.06
C GLY A 8 8.55 -18.39 12.27
N ASP A 9 9.29 -19.17 11.48
CA ASP A 9 10.75 -19.27 11.53
C ASP A 9 11.45 -18.25 10.62
N VAL A 10 10.70 -17.48 9.83
CA VAL A 10 11.24 -16.45 8.93
C VAL A 10 10.91 -15.08 9.48
N LYS A 11 11.92 -14.25 9.68
CA LYS A 11 11.80 -12.91 10.27
C LYS A 11 12.50 -11.88 9.39
N ASN A 12 12.13 -10.62 9.59
CA ASN A 12 12.87 -9.47 9.07
C ASN A 12 12.95 -9.37 7.53
N VAL A 13 11.93 -9.91 6.85
CA VAL A 13 11.70 -9.67 5.41
C VAL A 13 11.19 -8.23 5.23
N ILE A 14 11.64 -7.59 4.15
CA ILE A 14 11.33 -6.19 3.89
C ILE A 14 10.63 -6.07 2.53
N ILE A 15 9.58 -5.28 2.45
CA ILE A 15 9.03 -4.79 1.19
C ILE A 15 9.40 -3.31 1.09
N TRP A 16 10.22 -2.96 0.11
CA TRP A 16 10.58 -1.57 -0.16
C TRP A 16 9.71 -0.98 -1.27
N GLY A 17 9.42 0.31 -1.15
CA GLY A 17 8.82 1.10 -2.25
C GLY A 17 7.31 1.11 -2.31
N ASN A 18 6.79 1.16 -3.53
CA ASN A 18 5.38 1.27 -3.82
C ASN A 18 4.65 -0.05 -3.56
N HIS A 19 3.34 -0.01 -3.33
CA HIS A 19 2.48 -1.20 -3.39
C HIS A 19 2.05 -1.51 -4.83
N SER A 20 3.04 -1.71 -5.71
CA SER A 20 2.84 -1.89 -7.15
C SER A 20 3.64 -3.08 -7.69
N SER A 21 3.79 -3.14 -9.02
CA SER A 21 4.67 -4.09 -9.68
C SER A 21 6.16 -3.80 -9.49
N THR A 22 6.53 -2.57 -9.08
CA THR A 22 7.93 -2.19 -8.81
C THR A 22 8.36 -2.45 -7.38
N GLN A 23 7.44 -2.86 -6.49
CA GLN A 23 7.77 -3.20 -5.11
C GLN A 23 8.98 -4.13 -5.06
N PHE A 24 9.88 -3.93 -4.10
CA PHE A 24 11.08 -4.73 -3.95
C PHE A 24 11.01 -5.59 -2.68
N PRO A 25 10.72 -6.90 -2.81
CA PRO A 25 10.81 -7.85 -1.72
C PRO A 25 12.27 -8.21 -1.48
N ASP A 26 12.78 -7.81 -0.31
CA ASP A 26 14.15 -7.99 0.11
C ASP A 26 14.24 -8.96 1.30
N VAL A 27 15.16 -9.92 1.18
CA VAL A 27 15.47 -10.92 2.20
C VAL A 27 16.93 -10.85 2.65
N LYS A 28 17.69 -9.83 2.24
CA LYS A 28 19.11 -9.68 2.59
C LYS A 28 19.32 -9.63 4.10
N HIS A 29 18.40 -8.99 4.81
CA HIS A 29 18.41 -8.83 6.27
C HIS A 29 17.46 -9.81 6.98
N ALA A 30 16.86 -10.73 6.24
CA ALA A 30 15.94 -11.71 6.79
C ALA A 30 16.70 -12.86 7.46
N THR A 31 16.19 -13.29 8.61
CA THR A 31 16.71 -14.42 9.36
C THR A 31 15.76 -15.60 9.27
N VAL A 32 16.33 -16.80 9.24
CA VAL A 32 15.61 -18.06 9.09
C VAL A 32 16.09 -19.03 10.17
N THR A 33 15.18 -19.46 11.04
CA THR A 33 15.47 -20.50 12.05
C THR A 33 15.33 -21.88 11.41
N LYS A 34 16.44 -22.61 11.26
CA LYS A 34 16.47 -23.95 10.65
C LYS A 34 17.32 -24.89 11.51
N GLY A 35 16.73 -26.02 11.91
CA GLY A 35 17.42 -26.98 12.79
C GLY A 35 17.81 -26.40 14.16
N GLY A 36 17.03 -25.44 14.67
CA GLY A 36 17.28 -24.77 15.96
C GLY A 36 18.33 -23.66 15.92
N SER A 37 18.87 -23.32 14.76
CA SER A 37 19.85 -22.22 14.58
C SER A 37 19.32 -21.17 13.63
N ALA A 38 19.58 -19.90 13.93
CA ALA A 38 19.27 -18.78 13.03
C ALA A 38 20.38 -18.61 11.99
N VAL A 39 19.99 -18.58 10.71
CA VAL A 39 20.87 -18.31 9.58
C VAL A 39 20.26 -17.22 8.70
N ASP A 40 21.05 -16.53 7.88
CA ASP A 40 20.51 -15.57 6.91
C ASP A 40 19.73 -16.28 5.79
N ALA A 41 18.77 -15.58 5.17
CA ALA A 41 17.91 -16.17 4.15
C ALA A 41 18.65 -16.63 2.88
N TYR A 42 19.77 -15.98 2.52
CA TYR A 42 20.58 -16.39 1.37
C TYR A 42 21.25 -17.74 1.62
N THR A 43 21.80 -17.95 2.82
CA THR A 43 22.34 -19.25 3.26
C THR A 43 21.23 -20.30 3.39
N ALA A 44 20.07 -19.95 3.96
CA ALA A 44 18.98 -20.88 4.19
C ALA A 44 18.36 -21.45 2.89
N VAL A 45 18.28 -20.61 1.85
CA VAL A 45 17.72 -20.95 0.54
C VAL A 45 18.80 -21.48 -0.41
N ASN A 46 20.05 -21.01 -0.25
CA ASN A 46 21.21 -21.38 -1.05
C ASN A 46 20.99 -21.27 -2.58
N ASP A 47 20.31 -20.19 -3.00
CA ASP A 47 19.93 -19.95 -4.40
C ASP A 47 19.75 -18.44 -4.65
N THR A 48 20.88 -17.74 -4.80
CA THR A 48 20.93 -16.29 -5.02
C THR A 48 20.18 -15.86 -6.28
N ALA A 49 20.31 -16.63 -7.38
CA ALA A 49 19.64 -16.34 -8.64
C ALA A 49 18.11 -16.39 -8.48
N TYR A 50 17.60 -17.35 -7.71
CA TYR A 50 16.19 -17.38 -7.34
C TYR A 50 15.78 -16.16 -6.52
N LEU A 51 16.54 -15.81 -5.47
CA LEU A 51 16.20 -14.73 -4.54
C LEU A 51 16.21 -13.35 -5.23
N GLN A 52 17.12 -13.10 -6.17
CA GLN A 52 17.24 -11.84 -6.89
C GLN A 52 16.39 -11.77 -8.18
N GLY A 53 15.68 -12.83 -8.55
CA GLY A 53 14.87 -12.86 -9.77
C GLY A 53 13.49 -13.48 -9.55
N PRO A 54 13.34 -14.82 -9.73
CA PRO A 54 12.07 -15.51 -9.58
C PRO A 54 11.30 -15.21 -8.29
N PHE A 55 11.98 -15.06 -7.15
CA PHE A 55 11.37 -14.69 -5.87
C PHE A 55 10.66 -13.34 -5.94
N ILE A 56 11.39 -12.31 -6.38
CA ILE A 56 10.88 -10.94 -6.56
C ILE A 56 9.69 -10.94 -7.51
N SER A 57 9.86 -11.53 -8.71
CA SER A 57 8.81 -11.57 -9.71
C SER A 57 7.58 -12.35 -9.24
N THR A 58 7.74 -13.39 -8.42
CA THR A 58 6.60 -14.17 -7.89
C THR A 58 5.76 -13.33 -6.94
N ILE A 59 6.39 -12.52 -6.09
CA ILE A 59 5.69 -11.66 -5.13
C ILE A 59 4.98 -10.52 -5.88
N GLN A 60 5.67 -9.84 -6.79
CA GLN A 60 5.09 -8.78 -7.62
C GLN A 60 3.85 -9.25 -8.40
N LYS A 61 3.87 -10.49 -8.93
CA LYS A 61 2.78 -11.05 -9.74
C LYS A 61 1.73 -11.81 -8.95
N ARG A 62 1.87 -11.92 -7.63
CA ARG A 62 1.00 -12.78 -6.80
C ARG A 62 -0.47 -12.39 -6.89
N GLY A 63 -0.78 -11.10 -6.88
CA GLY A 63 -2.16 -10.60 -6.98
C GLY A 63 -2.83 -11.03 -8.28
N ALA A 64 -2.15 -10.83 -9.41
CA ALA A 64 -2.64 -11.21 -10.73
C ALA A 64 -2.91 -12.72 -10.85
N VAL A 65 -2.01 -13.55 -10.31
CA VAL A 65 -2.19 -15.01 -10.30
C VAL A 65 -3.40 -15.43 -9.45
N ILE A 66 -3.65 -14.78 -8.31
CA ILE A 66 -4.81 -15.08 -7.48
C ILE A 66 -6.10 -14.70 -8.21
N ILE A 67 -6.16 -13.52 -8.83
CA ILE A 67 -7.30 -13.07 -9.62
C ILE A 67 -7.56 -14.04 -10.79
N GLN A 68 -6.53 -14.42 -11.53
CA GLN A 68 -6.65 -15.35 -12.65
C GLN A 68 -7.20 -16.72 -12.21
N LYS A 69 -6.74 -17.24 -11.06
CA LYS A 69 -7.16 -18.56 -10.57
C LYS A 69 -8.53 -18.57 -9.91
N ARG A 70 -8.86 -17.53 -9.15
CA ARG A 70 -10.09 -17.48 -8.35
C ARG A 70 -11.22 -16.71 -9.02
N LYS A 71 -10.94 -15.93 -10.07
CA LYS A 71 -11.84 -14.90 -10.65
C LYS A 71 -12.38 -13.91 -9.60
N LEU A 72 -11.74 -13.87 -8.43
CA LEU A 72 -12.11 -13.09 -7.27
C LEU A 72 -10.85 -12.40 -6.77
N SER A 73 -11.03 -11.21 -6.19
CA SER A 73 -9.94 -10.48 -5.57
C SER A 73 -9.36 -11.25 -4.38
N SER A 74 -8.13 -10.92 -4.00
CA SER A 74 -7.43 -11.48 -2.83
C SER A 74 -7.95 -10.93 -1.50
N ALA A 75 -9.28 -10.79 -1.37
CA ALA A 75 -9.97 -10.06 -0.29
C ALA A 75 -9.62 -10.59 1.11
N MET A 76 -9.72 -11.91 1.35
CA MET A 76 -9.41 -12.47 2.68
C MET A 76 -7.95 -12.27 3.10
N SER A 77 -7.01 -12.44 2.17
CA SER A 77 -5.58 -12.21 2.47
C SER A 77 -5.27 -10.73 2.68
N ALA A 78 -5.94 -9.83 1.96
CA ALA A 78 -5.81 -8.40 2.17
C ALA A 78 -6.38 -7.98 3.52
N ALA A 79 -7.56 -8.50 3.89
CA ALA A 79 -8.17 -8.26 5.20
C ALA A 79 -7.26 -8.76 6.34
N LYS A 80 -6.68 -9.96 6.20
CA LYS A 80 -5.73 -10.47 7.19
C LYS A 80 -4.49 -9.59 7.30
N ALA A 81 -3.92 -9.15 6.18
CA ALA A 81 -2.76 -8.25 6.17
C ALA A 81 -3.09 -6.91 6.85
N ALA A 82 -4.29 -6.35 6.63
CA ALA A 82 -4.74 -5.16 7.32
C ALA A 82 -4.91 -5.38 8.83
N CYS A 83 -5.50 -6.50 9.25
CA CYS A 83 -5.61 -6.86 10.66
C CYS A 83 -4.23 -7.01 11.33
N ASP A 84 -3.28 -7.65 10.65
CA ASP A 84 -1.91 -7.82 11.16
C ASP A 84 -1.17 -6.49 11.25
N HIS A 85 -1.32 -5.64 10.24
CA HIS A 85 -0.75 -4.31 10.24
C HIS A 85 -1.25 -3.47 11.44
N ILE A 86 -2.56 -3.48 11.70
CA ILE A 86 -3.14 -2.77 12.84
C ILE A 86 -2.74 -3.44 14.16
N HIS A 87 -2.65 -4.77 14.21
CA HIS A 87 -2.16 -5.50 15.38
C HIS A 87 -0.74 -5.06 15.73
N ASP A 88 0.18 -5.05 14.76
CA ASP A 88 1.57 -4.68 14.99
C ASP A 88 1.72 -3.20 15.33
N TRP A 89 0.86 -2.34 14.75
CA TRP A 89 0.79 -0.95 15.17
C TRP A 89 0.34 -0.84 16.64
N HIS A 90 -0.69 -1.59 17.03
CA HIS A 90 -1.28 -1.49 18.36
C HIS A 90 -0.41 -2.11 19.46
N PHE A 91 0.14 -3.30 19.22
CA PHE A 91 0.90 -4.05 20.21
C PHE A 91 2.41 -3.84 20.11
N GLY A 92 2.87 -3.21 19.04
CA GLY A 92 4.29 -3.00 18.78
C GLY A 92 4.95 -4.21 18.13
N THR A 93 6.14 -3.98 17.57
CA THR A 93 7.00 -5.03 17.04
C THR A 93 7.82 -5.68 18.15
N LYS A 94 8.12 -6.97 18.02
CA LYS A 94 8.99 -7.69 18.97
C LYS A 94 10.43 -7.15 18.91
N PRO A 95 11.21 -7.23 20.00
CA PRO A 95 12.61 -6.82 19.99
C PRO A 95 13.41 -7.51 18.87
N GLY A 96 14.08 -6.73 18.04
CA GLY A 96 14.85 -7.22 16.90
C GLY A 96 14.03 -7.66 15.68
N GLU A 97 12.70 -7.55 15.73
CA GLU A 97 11.81 -7.78 14.59
C GLU A 97 11.28 -6.46 14.01
N TRP A 98 11.07 -6.41 12.69
CA TRP A 98 10.43 -5.29 12.00
C TRP A 98 9.34 -5.73 11.03
N VAL A 99 8.48 -4.78 10.67
CA VAL A 99 7.43 -4.94 9.68
C VAL A 99 7.63 -3.94 8.55
N SER A 100 6.99 -4.16 7.40
CA SER A 100 7.03 -3.20 6.29
C SER A 100 5.80 -2.30 6.33
N MET A 101 6.00 -0.99 6.35
CA MET A 101 4.92 0.00 6.35
C MET A 101 5.25 1.12 5.37
N ALA A 102 4.26 1.52 4.57
CA ALA A 102 4.33 2.74 3.76
C ALA A 102 4.17 3.96 4.67
N VAL A 103 5.25 4.72 4.83
CA VAL A 103 5.32 5.88 5.72
C VAL A 103 5.97 7.06 4.99
N PRO A 104 5.73 8.31 5.43
CA PRO A 104 6.46 9.45 4.90
C PRO A 104 7.95 9.29 5.16
N SER A 105 8.75 9.33 4.10
CA SER A 105 10.21 9.25 4.22
C SER A 105 10.77 10.45 5.01
N ASP A 106 11.79 10.17 5.82
CA ASP A 106 12.61 11.13 6.56
C ASP A 106 13.99 11.37 5.90
N GLY A 107 14.15 10.96 4.64
CA GLY A 107 15.44 10.96 3.94
C GLY A 107 16.21 9.63 4.04
N SER A 108 15.72 8.67 4.84
CA SER A 108 16.34 7.36 4.99
C SER A 108 16.58 6.67 3.66
N TYR A 109 17.76 6.06 3.54
CA TYR A 109 18.18 5.29 2.36
C TYR A 109 18.21 6.09 1.04
N GLY A 110 18.27 7.42 1.12
CA GLY A 110 18.32 8.31 -0.05
C GLY A 110 16.96 8.57 -0.68
N ILE A 111 15.87 8.12 -0.07
CA ILE A 111 14.51 8.38 -0.53
C ILE A 111 14.13 9.83 -0.17
N PRO A 112 13.48 10.60 -1.07
CA PRO A 112 13.15 12.00 -0.81
C PRO A 112 12.20 12.17 0.38
N ASN A 113 12.50 13.15 1.22
CA ASN A 113 11.67 13.52 2.37
C ASN A 113 10.20 13.74 1.97
N GLY A 114 9.28 13.19 2.74
CA GLY A 114 7.84 13.32 2.55
C GLY A 114 7.25 12.38 1.48
N LEU A 115 8.06 11.67 0.69
CA LEU A 115 7.56 10.66 -0.23
C LEU A 115 7.02 9.47 0.58
N LEU A 116 5.77 9.07 0.33
CA LEU A 116 5.18 7.87 0.92
C LEU A 116 5.82 6.64 0.29
N PHE A 117 6.59 5.90 1.10
CA PHE A 117 7.41 4.80 0.61
C PHE A 117 7.43 3.69 1.67
N SER A 118 7.42 2.42 1.26
CA SER A 118 7.49 1.30 2.20
C SER A 118 8.91 1.11 2.73
N PHE A 119 9.05 1.14 4.05
CA PHE A 119 10.30 0.92 4.78
C PHE A 119 10.15 -0.22 5.79
N PRO A 120 11.27 -0.86 6.21
CA PRO A 120 11.28 -1.61 7.45
C PRO A 120 11.10 -0.64 8.62
N VAL A 121 10.10 -0.91 9.47
CA VAL A 121 9.83 -0.11 10.66
C VAL A 121 9.69 -0.99 11.90
N THR A 122 10.09 -0.43 13.04
CA THR A 122 9.72 -0.95 14.36
C THR A 122 8.60 -0.09 14.93
N VAL A 123 7.66 -0.71 15.64
CA VAL A 123 6.58 0.02 16.32
C VAL A 123 6.72 -0.15 17.83
N ASP A 124 6.65 0.94 18.56
CA ASP A 124 6.60 0.94 20.01
C ASP A 124 5.17 0.64 20.49
N GLY A 125 5.01 -0.47 21.21
CA GLY A 125 3.70 -0.91 21.70
C GLY A 125 3.12 -0.04 22.81
N ALA A 126 3.90 0.82 23.47
CA ALA A 126 3.40 1.77 24.46
C ALA A 126 2.96 3.09 23.81
N THR A 127 3.83 3.68 22.97
CA THR A 127 3.57 4.99 22.35
C THR A 127 2.77 4.90 21.05
N LYS A 128 2.71 3.71 20.42
CA LYS A 128 2.12 3.48 19.09
C LYS A 128 2.86 4.23 17.98
N GLU A 129 4.08 4.68 18.25
CA GLU A 129 4.92 5.35 17.26
C GLU A 129 5.75 4.32 16.49
N TRP A 130 5.82 4.49 15.17
CA TRP A 130 6.71 3.74 14.31
C TRP A 130 8.01 4.50 14.09
N LYS A 131 9.09 3.78 13.82
CA LYS A 131 10.40 4.33 13.43
C LYS A 131 11.00 3.51 12.31
N ILE A 132 11.52 4.19 11.28
CA ILE A 132 12.27 3.52 10.20
C ILE A 132 13.52 2.89 10.82
N VAL A 133 13.72 1.60 10.54
CA VAL A 133 14.93 0.88 10.95
C VAL A 133 16.12 1.51 10.23
N GLN A 134 17.15 1.87 10.98
CA GLN A 134 18.35 2.53 10.49
C GLN A 134 19.53 1.56 10.36
N GLY A 135 20.51 1.92 9.52
CA GLY A 135 21.80 1.21 9.45
C GLY A 135 21.79 -0.09 8.66
N LEU A 136 20.75 -0.38 7.88
CA LEU A 136 20.75 -1.53 6.97
C LEU A 136 21.69 -1.28 5.78
N SER A 137 22.55 -2.25 5.49
CA SER A 137 23.43 -2.18 4.32
C SER A 137 22.66 -2.51 3.04
N LEU A 138 22.85 -1.68 2.01
CA LEU A 138 22.26 -1.87 0.69
C LEU A 138 23.38 -2.04 -0.34
N ASP A 139 23.37 -3.16 -1.06
CA ASP A 139 24.24 -3.37 -2.21
C ASP A 139 23.69 -2.66 -3.46
N ASP A 140 24.46 -2.67 -4.55
CA ASP A 140 24.09 -1.94 -5.76
C ASP A 140 22.84 -2.52 -6.43
N PHE A 141 22.57 -3.82 -6.24
CA PHE A 141 21.34 -4.45 -6.69
C PHE A 141 20.12 -3.87 -5.95
N ALA A 142 20.18 -3.81 -4.62
CA ALA A 142 19.11 -3.23 -3.81
C ALA A 142 18.91 -1.74 -4.13
N LYS A 143 20.00 -0.96 -4.23
CA LYS A 143 19.92 0.47 -4.60
C LYS A 143 19.26 0.67 -5.97
N GLY A 144 19.58 -0.16 -6.95
CA GLY A 144 18.93 -0.13 -8.26
C GLY A 144 17.41 -0.36 -8.15
N LYS A 145 17.00 -1.34 -7.34
CA LYS A 145 15.58 -1.63 -7.09
C LYS A 145 14.84 -0.53 -6.33
N LEU A 146 15.49 0.09 -5.34
CA LEU A 146 14.93 1.24 -4.65
C LEU A 146 14.75 2.43 -5.60
N ALA A 147 15.71 2.68 -6.49
CA ALA A 147 15.61 3.76 -7.48
C ALA A 147 14.47 3.52 -8.49
N GLU A 148 14.28 2.28 -8.96
CA GLU A 148 13.17 1.91 -9.85
C GLU A 148 11.81 2.25 -9.21
N THR A 149 11.58 1.84 -7.96
CA THR A 149 10.30 2.07 -7.29
C THR A 149 10.13 3.48 -6.74
N GLN A 150 11.22 4.18 -6.39
CA GLN A 150 11.17 5.59 -6.03
C GLN A 150 10.69 6.41 -7.23
N LYS A 151 11.27 6.17 -8.41
CA LYS A 151 10.90 6.89 -9.62
C LYS A 151 9.41 6.76 -9.95
N GLU A 152 8.85 5.55 -9.86
CA GLU A 152 7.41 5.32 -10.08
C GLU A 152 6.56 6.16 -9.09
N LEU A 153 6.91 6.18 -7.80
CA LEU A 153 6.19 6.98 -6.80
C LEU A 153 6.29 8.49 -7.01
N GLU A 154 7.44 8.97 -7.49
CA GLU A 154 7.62 10.37 -7.85
C GLU A 154 6.74 10.76 -9.05
N GLU A 155 6.69 9.90 -10.07
CA GLU A 155 5.82 10.07 -11.24
C GLU A 155 4.33 10.07 -10.84
N GLU A 156 3.89 9.11 -10.02
CA GLU A 156 2.51 9.04 -9.52
C GLU A 156 2.13 10.29 -8.70
N ARG A 157 3.03 10.77 -7.84
CA ARG A 157 2.83 12.02 -7.09
C ARG A 157 2.66 13.21 -8.03
N ASP A 158 3.55 13.35 -9.00
CA ASP A 158 3.55 14.50 -9.90
C ASP A 158 2.30 14.50 -10.81
N GLU A 159 1.83 13.34 -11.23
CA GLU A 159 0.55 13.18 -11.94
C GLU A 159 -0.64 13.55 -11.06
N ALA A 160 -0.67 13.07 -9.81
CA ALA A 160 -1.74 13.40 -8.87
C ALA A 160 -1.80 14.92 -8.58
N LEU A 161 -0.65 15.57 -8.42
CA LEU A 161 -0.58 17.02 -8.20
C LEU A 161 -1.11 17.79 -9.41
N LYS A 162 -0.72 17.41 -10.64
CA LYS A 162 -1.26 18.02 -11.87
C LYS A 162 -2.79 17.88 -11.96
N ALA A 163 -3.34 16.73 -11.58
CA ALA A 163 -4.78 16.51 -11.58
C ALA A 163 -5.49 17.40 -10.54
N CYS A 164 -4.91 17.58 -9.35
CA CYS A 164 -5.42 18.48 -8.32
C CYS A 164 -5.39 19.95 -8.75
N ASP A 165 -4.33 20.38 -9.43
CA ASP A 165 -4.21 21.75 -9.96
C ASP A 165 -5.24 22.02 -11.05
N ALA A 166 -5.42 21.08 -11.98
CA ALA A 166 -6.45 21.16 -13.02
C ALA A 166 -7.88 21.21 -12.42
N ALA A 167 -8.16 20.41 -11.38
CA ALA A 167 -9.42 20.44 -10.67
C ALA A 167 -9.65 21.78 -9.93
N SER A 168 -8.59 22.39 -9.40
CA SER A 168 -8.64 23.69 -8.74
C SER A 168 -8.91 24.82 -9.73
N MET A 169 -8.31 24.79 -10.93
CA MET A 169 -8.60 25.74 -12.02
C MET A 169 -10.02 25.60 -12.58
N ASN A 170 -10.56 24.37 -12.62
CA ASN A 170 -11.96 24.11 -13.01
C ASN A 170 -12.98 24.61 -11.98
N LYS A 171 -12.61 24.79 -10.70
CA LYS A 171 -13.49 25.44 -9.70
C LYS A 171 -13.54 26.96 -9.86
N VAL A 172 -12.45 27.59 -10.31
CA VAL A 172 -12.37 29.04 -10.54
C VAL A 172 -13.13 29.47 -11.81
N SER A 173 -13.27 28.57 -12.78
CA SER A 173 -13.87 28.85 -14.10
C SER A 173 -15.33 28.41 -14.24
N ARG A 174 -15.96 27.81 -13.22
CA ARG A 174 -17.41 27.61 -13.22
C ARG A 174 -18.10 28.98 -13.10
N PRO A 175 -18.96 29.39 -14.06
CA PRO A 175 -19.87 30.50 -13.81
C PRO A 175 -20.70 30.14 -12.58
N SER A 176 -20.99 31.13 -11.73
CA SER A 176 -21.93 30.98 -10.62
C SER A 176 -23.33 30.67 -11.17
N TYR A 177 -23.58 29.40 -11.46
CA TYR A 177 -24.91 28.90 -11.73
C TYR A 177 -25.65 28.82 -10.40
N ASN A 178 -26.71 29.62 -10.27
CA ASN A 178 -27.71 29.46 -9.22
C ASN A 178 -28.22 28.02 -9.27
N LEU A 179 -27.98 27.27 -8.21
CA LEU A 179 -28.28 25.84 -8.07
C LEU A 179 -29.79 25.56 -7.88
N LEU A 180 -30.66 26.38 -8.49
CA LEU A 180 -32.12 26.33 -8.37
C LEU A 180 -32.85 26.19 -9.73
N SER A 181 -32.17 25.86 -10.82
CA SER A 181 -32.82 25.74 -12.14
C SER A 181 -32.77 24.35 -12.78
N GLU A 182 -32.32 23.29 -12.10
CA GLU A 182 -32.27 21.93 -12.68
C GLU A 182 -32.84 20.82 -11.79
N LEU A 183 -33.72 21.15 -10.84
CA LEU A 183 -34.60 20.18 -10.22
C LEU A 183 -36.03 20.71 -10.32
N ASP A 184 -36.78 20.17 -11.27
CA ASP A 184 -38.23 20.40 -11.41
C ASP A 184 -38.98 19.62 -10.30
N LEU A 185 -38.62 19.91 -9.05
CA LEU A 185 -39.28 19.41 -7.84
C LEU A 185 -40.21 20.51 -7.33
N SER A 186 -41.50 20.40 -7.67
CA SER A 186 -42.52 21.24 -7.07
C SER A 186 -42.78 20.76 -5.63
N ILE A 187 -42.28 21.50 -4.65
CA ILE A 187 -42.60 21.31 -3.24
C ILE A 187 -43.82 22.18 -2.92
N THR A 188 -44.91 21.58 -2.47
CA THR A 188 -46.11 22.28 -2.00
C THR A 188 -46.42 21.90 -0.57
N THR A 189 -46.84 22.88 0.24
CA THR A 189 -47.35 22.66 1.59
C THR A 189 -48.86 22.41 1.54
N ASN A 190 -49.34 21.41 2.28
CA ASN A 190 -50.77 21.20 2.44
C ASN A 190 -51.37 22.23 3.43
N LEU A 191 -52.70 22.28 3.53
CA LEU A 191 -53.42 23.23 4.41
C LEU A 191 -53.06 23.10 5.91
N ASN A 192 -52.35 22.04 6.32
CA ASN A 192 -51.92 21.79 7.69
C ASN A 192 -50.43 22.11 7.92
N GLY A 193 -49.69 22.56 6.91
CA GLY A 193 -48.30 23.00 7.04
C GLY A 193 -47.23 21.91 6.88
N ASP A 194 -47.60 20.68 6.50
CA ASP A 194 -46.63 19.61 6.26
C ASP A 194 -46.05 19.70 4.84
N LEU A 195 -44.76 19.42 4.71
CA LEU A 195 -44.03 19.35 3.44
C LEU A 195 -44.38 18.03 2.71
N VAL A 196 -44.93 18.14 1.49
CA VAL A 196 -45.23 16.99 0.63
C VAL A 196 -44.37 17.09 -0.64
N VAL A 197 -43.62 16.02 -0.92
CA VAL A 197 -42.81 15.87 -2.14
C VAL A 197 -43.58 15.01 -3.12
N HIS A 198 -43.89 15.55 -4.30
CA HIS A 198 -44.46 14.78 -5.41
C HIS A 198 -43.33 14.35 -6.35
N GLU A 199 -43.10 13.04 -6.43
CA GLU A 199 -42.18 12.43 -7.39
C GLU A 199 -42.95 12.25 -8.72
N GLN A 200 -42.53 12.93 -9.80
CA GLN A 200 -43.03 12.62 -11.14
C GLN A 200 -42.14 11.52 -11.73
N ASP A 201 -42.78 10.41 -12.14
CA ASP A 201 -42.14 9.26 -12.78
C ASP A 201 -41.25 9.69 -13.95
N VAL A 202 -39.94 9.51 -13.80
CA VAL A 202 -38.99 9.64 -14.90
C VAL A 202 -39.03 8.34 -15.71
N GLU A 203 -39.80 8.37 -16.80
CA GLU A 203 -39.83 7.31 -17.80
C GLU A 203 -38.44 7.19 -18.46
N LEU A 204 -37.74 6.09 -18.17
CA LEU A 204 -36.49 5.69 -18.82
C LEU A 204 -36.71 5.54 -20.33
N ARG A 205 -36.25 6.52 -21.13
CA ARG A 205 -36.06 6.33 -22.57
C ARG A 205 -34.65 5.85 -22.85
N SER A 206 -34.57 4.58 -23.26
CA SER A 206 -33.44 3.97 -23.94
C SER A 206 -33.12 4.70 -25.26
N ILE A 207 -31.88 5.18 -25.42
CA ILE A 207 -31.03 5.07 -26.63
C ILE A 207 -29.57 5.07 -26.17
#